data_AF-A0A0F8Z3Q6-F1
#
_entry.id   AF-A0A0F8Z3Q6-F1
#
_cell.length_a   1.000
_cell.length_b   1.000
_cell.length_c   1.000
_cell.angle_alpha   90.00
_cell.angle_beta   90.00
_cell.angle_gamma   90.00
#
_symmetry.space_group_name_H-M   'P 1'
#
loop_
_entity.id
_entity.type
_entity.pdbx_description
1 polymer ?
#
loop_
_entity_poly.entity_id
_entity_poly.type
_entity_poly.pdbx_seq_one_letter_code
_entity_poly.pdbx_strand_id
1 'polypeptide(L)'
;GTLVARARERAKEKYDQFVIDWGDEAASLEDLSKFIADQGVDLPFKQDAWQLFQSARGVARGRIFIEEMAFTGEGRPIGPSLEELLKPVRKSRDDFARYVLARQALHRASRKEGFNPGATSADLQVEIDEQIAAHPEFEEVHDKLQVWLKQARDWAKERSPSMAPIIDRFEEAGEYLTLRRDIDPKLLPAGVKTRTLGRLSKGGSWAGYLDPIEQTGITVSMMLKMAETKGIQDAVAAMARRPDIRGLGAWVVPIEVPTEIHKEYAQTAVEALQRLGIETADLTDEEKTLVATFFTPATNIDGQPVFTSVNPETGKAEWFLVTKPAVMEALEGLDPVDVRALERFTMD
;
A
#
# COMPACT_ATOMS: atom_id res chain seq x y z
N GLY A 1 -21.65 -13.41 26.14
CA GLY A 1 -20.57 -14.16 26.81
C GLY A 1 -19.89 -15.18 25.90
N THR A 2 -20.64 -16.11 25.31
CA THR A 2 -20.11 -17.29 24.59
C THR A 2 -19.65 -17.06 23.14
N LEU A 3 -20.19 -16.06 22.45
CA LEU A 3 -19.80 -15.71 21.07
C LEU A 3 -18.40 -15.05 21.00
N VAL A 4 -18.13 -14.12 21.91
CA VAL A 4 -16.83 -13.44 22.04
C VAL A 4 -15.72 -14.43 22.45
N ALA A 5 -16.04 -15.40 23.31
CA ALA A 5 -15.09 -16.44 23.71
C ALA A 5 -14.70 -17.35 22.53
N ARG A 6 -15.68 -17.81 21.72
CA ARG A 6 -15.43 -18.62 20.53
C ARG A 6 -14.72 -17.86 19.41
N ALA A 7 -15.00 -16.56 19.27
CA ALA A 7 -14.29 -15.70 18.33
C ALA A 7 -12.81 -15.53 18.71
N ARG A 8 -12.51 -15.35 20.01
CA ARG A 8 -11.14 -15.31 20.53
C ARG A 8 -10.41 -16.64 20.34
N GLU A 9 -11.08 -17.76 20.58
CA GLU A 9 -10.51 -19.10 20.43
C GLU A 9 -10.16 -19.41 18.96
N ARG A 10 -11.04 -19.06 18.02
CA ARG A 10 -10.77 -19.17 16.57
C ARG A 10 -9.71 -18.20 16.07
N ALA A 11 -9.68 -16.97 16.59
CA ALA A 11 -8.64 -16.00 16.25
C ALA A 11 -7.26 -16.50 16.74
N LYS A 12 -7.22 -17.14 17.92
CA LYS A 12 -6.03 -17.79 18.45
C LYS A 12 -5.61 -19.00 17.61
N GLU A 13 -6.51 -19.91 17.26
CA GLU A 13 -6.20 -21.03 16.35
C GLU A 13 -5.68 -20.55 14.99
N LYS A 14 -6.29 -19.50 14.42
CA LYS A 14 -5.81 -18.91 13.17
C LYS A 14 -4.45 -18.23 13.32
N TYR A 15 -4.19 -17.60 14.47
CA TYR A 15 -2.90 -17.02 14.79
C TYR A 15 -1.83 -18.10 14.98
N ASP A 16 -2.15 -19.19 15.68
CA ASP A 16 -1.24 -20.31 15.92
C ASP A 16 -0.94 -21.05 14.59
N GLN A 17 -1.95 -21.28 13.75
CA GLN A 17 -1.78 -21.83 12.40
C GLN A 17 -0.96 -20.89 11.51
N PHE A 18 -1.23 -19.59 11.57
CA PHE A 18 -0.44 -18.57 10.89
C PHE A 18 1.03 -18.60 11.34
N VAL A 19 1.32 -18.70 12.63
CA VAL A 19 2.68 -18.78 13.17
C VAL A 19 3.41 -20.06 12.72
N ILE A 20 2.68 -21.17 12.56
CA ILE A 20 3.19 -22.45 12.07
C ILE A 20 3.48 -22.40 10.56
N ASP A 21 2.51 -21.96 9.75
CA ASP A 21 2.66 -21.84 8.29
C ASP A 21 3.79 -20.84 7.94
N TRP A 22 3.94 -19.76 8.71
CA TRP A 22 5.06 -18.79 8.57
C TRP A 22 6.45 -19.32 8.97
N GLY A 23 6.52 -20.41 9.74
CA GLY A 23 7.79 -20.97 10.22
C GLY A 23 8.57 -21.70 9.13
N ASP A 24 7.84 -22.43 8.28
CA ASP A 24 8.43 -23.19 7.18
C ASP A 24 8.69 -22.29 5.94
N GLU A 25 7.83 -21.29 5.71
CA GLU A 25 7.94 -20.38 4.56
C GLU A 25 9.21 -19.53 4.57
N ALA A 26 9.79 -19.21 5.74
CA ALA A 26 10.94 -18.32 5.84
C ALA A 26 12.30 -19.02 5.89
N ALA A 27 12.33 -20.36 5.89
CA ALA A 27 13.55 -21.17 5.91
C ALA A 27 14.49 -20.81 4.75
N SER A 28 13.95 -20.44 3.57
CA SER A 28 14.78 -20.04 2.45
C SER A 28 15.47 -18.69 2.62
N LEU A 29 14.89 -17.76 3.41
CA LEU A 29 15.58 -16.51 3.74
C LEU A 29 16.69 -16.79 4.75
N GLU A 30 16.44 -17.65 5.73
CA GLU A 30 17.47 -18.11 6.67
C GLU A 30 18.62 -18.81 5.95
N ASP A 31 18.33 -19.73 5.02
CA ASP A 31 19.35 -20.43 4.25
C ASP A 31 20.14 -19.49 3.34
N LEU A 32 19.50 -18.47 2.76
CA LEU A 32 20.19 -17.42 2.00
C LEU A 32 21.16 -16.65 2.89
N SER A 33 20.72 -16.20 4.07
CA SER A 33 21.59 -15.49 5.01
C SER A 33 22.73 -16.38 5.52
N LYS A 34 22.46 -17.66 5.81
CA LYS A 34 23.49 -18.65 6.17
C LYS A 34 24.49 -18.88 5.04
N PHE A 35 24.01 -19.06 3.81
CA PHE A 35 24.86 -19.23 2.63
C PHE A 35 25.85 -18.07 2.45
N ILE A 36 25.39 -16.84 2.71
CA ILE A 36 26.23 -15.65 2.68
C ILE A 36 27.24 -15.66 3.84
N ALA A 37 26.79 -15.96 5.05
CA ALA A 37 27.63 -16.04 6.25
C ALA A 37 28.74 -17.10 6.11
N ASP A 38 28.43 -18.26 5.51
CA ASP A 38 29.38 -19.35 5.27
C ASP A 38 30.51 -18.95 4.30
N GLN A 39 30.33 -17.88 3.51
CA GLN A 39 31.39 -17.29 2.68
C GLN A 39 32.22 -16.23 3.42
N GLY A 40 32.05 -16.11 4.74
CA GLY A 40 32.82 -15.19 5.59
C GLY A 40 32.30 -13.76 5.59
N VAL A 41 31.07 -13.55 5.16
CA VAL A 41 30.42 -12.24 5.07
C VAL A 41 29.46 -12.05 6.23
N ASP A 42 29.70 -11.03 7.05
CA ASP A 42 28.73 -10.57 8.05
C ASP A 42 27.76 -9.54 7.45
N LEU A 43 26.46 -9.76 7.63
CA LEU A 43 25.41 -8.90 7.11
C LEU A 43 24.87 -8.00 8.23
N PRO A 44 24.93 -6.66 8.08
CA PRO A 44 24.23 -5.77 8.97
C PRO A 44 22.72 -6.07 8.98
N PHE A 45 22.05 -5.87 10.12
CA PHE A 45 20.61 -6.13 10.28
C PHE A 45 19.74 -5.58 9.13
N LYS A 46 20.00 -4.35 8.66
CA LYS A 46 19.23 -3.72 7.56
C LYS A 46 19.46 -4.35 6.18
N GLN A 47 20.50 -5.17 6.03
CA GLN A 47 20.84 -5.88 4.79
C GLN A 47 20.58 -7.38 4.89
N ASP A 48 20.22 -7.89 6.07
CA ASP A 48 19.89 -9.29 6.30
C ASP A 48 18.36 -9.50 6.18
N ALA A 49 17.91 -10.00 5.03
CA ALA A 49 16.51 -10.29 4.75
C ALA A 49 15.86 -11.22 5.78
N TRP A 50 16.61 -12.20 6.31
CA TRP A 50 16.12 -13.10 7.36
C TRP A 50 15.90 -12.36 8.68
N GLN A 51 16.88 -11.57 9.12
CA GLN A 51 16.72 -10.79 10.36
C GLN A 51 15.60 -9.76 10.23
N LEU A 52 15.47 -9.12 9.06
CA LEU A 52 14.37 -8.22 8.76
C LEU A 52 13.02 -8.94 8.79
N PHE A 53 12.92 -10.14 8.21
CA PHE A 53 11.73 -10.97 8.28
C PHE A 53 11.38 -11.33 9.72
N GLN A 54 12.34 -11.84 10.50
CA GLN A 54 12.14 -12.19 11.91
C GLN A 54 11.71 -11.00 12.75
N SER A 55 12.22 -9.79 12.46
CA SER A 55 11.80 -8.57 13.14
C SER A 55 10.39 -8.10 12.78
N ALA A 56 9.89 -8.46 11.60
CA ALA A 56 8.52 -8.20 11.19
C ALA A 56 7.56 -9.28 11.72
N ARG A 57 8.08 -10.47 11.98
CA ARG A 57 7.31 -11.61 12.47
C ARG A 57 6.60 -11.28 13.78
N GLY A 58 5.28 -11.42 13.76
CA GLY A 58 4.42 -11.32 14.94
C GLY A 58 4.15 -9.90 15.41
N VAL A 59 4.68 -8.89 14.73
CA VAL A 59 4.49 -7.48 15.06
C VAL A 59 3.45 -6.87 14.13
N ALA A 60 2.23 -6.67 14.64
CA ALA A 60 1.21 -5.91 13.91
C ALA A 60 1.52 -4.40 13.99
N ARG A 61 2.54 -3.92 13.26
CA ARG A 61 3.01 -2.52 13.33
C ARG A 61 1.90 -1.50 13.06
N GLY A 62 0.98 -1.82 12.15
CA GLY A 62 -0.24 -1.03 11.92
C GLY A 62 -1.10 -0.88 13.17
N ARG A 63 -1.32 -1.97 13.91
CA ARG A 63 -2.05 -1.94 15.19
C ARG A 63 -1.34 -1.06 16.20
N ILE A 64 -0.01 -1.18 16.33
CA ILE A 64 0.78 -0.36 17.25
C ILE A 64 0.63 1.13 16.90
N PHE A 65 0.75 1.49 15.61
CA PHE A 65 0.54 2.88 15.15
C PHE A 65 -0.87 3.42 15.46
N ILE A 66 -1.89 2.55 15.37
CA ILE A 66 -3.28 2.93 15.60
C ILE A 66 -3.62 3.02 17.08
N GLU A 67 -3.26 2.01 17.87
CA GLU A 67 -3.75 1.82 19.24
C GLU A 67 -2.74 2.29 20.29
N GLU A 68 -1.43 2.11 20.05
CA GLU A 68 -0.41 2.21 21.09
C GLU A 68 0.45 3.49 20.97
N MET A 69 1.17 3.68 19.85
CA MET A 69 2.03 4.85 19.59
C MET A 69 2.55 4.90 18.16
N ALA A 70 2.92 6.08 17.66
CA ALA A 70 3.79 6.21 16.49
C ALA A 70 5.26 6.00 16.90
N PHE A 71 6.04 5.30 16.07
CA PHE A 71 7.44 4.95 16.37
C PHE A 71 8.36 4.99 15.13
N THR A 72 9.68 5.02 15.32
CA THR A 72 10.70 4.95 14.25
C THR A 72 10.95 3.54 13.72
N GLY A 73 11.76 3.34 12.67
CA GLY A 73 12.18 2.00 12.24
C GLY A 73 12.85 1.15 13.35
N GLU A 74 13.43 1.81 14.35
CA GLU A 74 14.10 1.19 15.51
C GLU A 74 13.15 0.93 16.70
N GLY A 75 11.85 1.26 16.57
CA GLY A 75 10.90 1.08 17.66
C GLY A 75 10.89 2.20 18.70
N ARG A 76 11.58 3.32 18.47
CA ARG A 76 11.57 4.47 19.40
C ARG A 76 10.26 5.26 19.24
N PRO A 77 9.55 5.62 20.32
CA PRO A 77 8.33 6.42 20.23
C PRO A 77 8.62 7.81 19.66
N ILE A 78 7.78 8.27 18.72
CA ILE A 78 7.88 9.60 18.08
C ILE A 78 6.58 10.39 18.13
N GLY A 79 5.50 9.80 18.60
CA GLY A 79 4.21 10.48 18.67
C GLY A 79 3.12 9.60 19.30
N PRO A 80 1.94 10.20 19.54
CA PRO A 80 0.79 9.47 20.04
C PRO A 80 0.27 8.45 19.01
N SER A 81 -0.58 7.53 19.45
CA SER A 81 -1.34 6.66 18.56
C SER A 81 -2.48 7.41 17.87
N LEU A 82 -3.04 6.84 16.80
CA LEU A 82 -4.23 7.41 16.15
C LEU A 82 -5.41 7.48 17.13
N GLU A 83 -5.61 6.44 17.95
CA GLU A 83 -6.67 6.42 18.97
C GLU A 83 -6.49 7.54 19.99
N GLU A 84 -5.26 7.79 20.45
CA GLU A 84 -4.97 8.87 21.38
C GLU A 84 -5.22 10.24 20.77
N LEU A 85 -4.75 10.43 19.54
CA LEU A 85 -4.89 11.67 18.78
C LEU A 85 -6.36 12.04 18.58
N LEU A 86 -7.23 11.06 18.33
CA LEU A 86 -8.66 11.26 18.07
C LEU A 86 -9.51 11.35 19.33
N LYS A 87 -8.94 11.20 20.54
CA LYS A 87 -9.69 11.33 21.82
C LYS A 87 -10.53 12.61 21.91
N PRO A 88 -10.03 13.80 21.54
CA PRO A 88 -10.79 15.05 21.68
C PRO A 88 -12.06 15.06 20.82
N VAL A 89 -12.00 14.49 19.62
CA VAL A 89 -13.09 14.49 18.64
C VAL A 89 -13.95 13.23 18.70
N ARG A 90 -13.72 12.34 19.66
CA ARG A 90 -14.41 11.04 19.74
C ARG A 90 -15.94 11.16 19.80
N LYS A 91 -16.45 12.22 20.43
CA LYS A 91 -17.91 12.47 20.57
C LYS A 91 -18.53 13.15 19.34
N SER A 92 -17.70 13.78 18.51
CA SER A 92 -18.07 14.53 17.31
C SER A 92 -17.34 13.96 16.08
N ARG A 93 -17.16 12.63 16.05
CA ARG A 93 -16.36 11.93 15.02
C ARG A 93 -16.89 12.21 13.61
N ASP A 94 -18.20 12.18 13.44
CA ASP A 94 -18.84 12.40 12.14
C ASP A 94 -18.64 13.84 11.65
N ASP A 95 -18.76 14.82 12.55
CA ASP A 95 -18.52 16.23 12.26
C ASP A 95 -17.04 16.50 11.96
N PHE A 96 -16.13 15.86 12.72
CA PHE A 96 -14.71 15.90 12.44
C PHE A 96 -14.38 15.28 11.07
N ALA A 97 -15.02 14.16 10.72
CA ALA A 97 -14.86 13.55 9.40
C ALA A 97 -15.32 14.49 8.28
N ARG A 98 -16.43 15.21 8.45
CA ARG A 98 -16.89 16.24 7.50
C ARG A 98 -15.90 17.40 7.37
N TYR A 99 -15.44 17.92 8.51
CA TYR A 99 -14.40 18.96 8.55
C TYR A 99 -13.14 18.54 7.77
N VAL A 100 -12.66 17.33 8.04
CA VAL A 100 -11.48 16.74 7.40
C VAL A 100 -11.68 16.58 5.88
N LEU A 101 -12.87 16.13 5.45
CA LEU A 101 -13.23 16.03 4.03
C LEU A 101 -13.29 17.40 3.35
N ALA A 102 -13.89 18.40 4.00
CA ALA A 102 -13.99 19.76 3.47
C ALA A 102 -12.61 20.39 3.27
N ARG A 103 -11.70 20.23 4.25
CA ARG A 103 -10.30 20.66 4.12
C ARG A 103 -9.60 20.00 2.94
N GLN A 104 -9.70 18.68 2.84
CA GLN A 104 -9.06 17.96 1.73
C GLN A 104 -9.65 18.38 0.37
N ALA A 105 -10.95 18.58 0.28
CA ALA A 105 -11.62 19.05 -0.92
C ALA A 105 -11.14 20.45 -1.33
N LEU A 106 -11.01 21.37 -0.36
CA LEU A 106 -10.51 22.73 -0.58
C LEU A 106 -9.05 22.71 -1.04
N HIS A 107 -8.20 21.89 -0.40
CA HIS A 107 -6.81 21.70 -0.79
C HIS A 107 -6.68 21.13 -2.21
N ARG A 108 -7.55 20.21 -2.62
CA ARG A 108 -7.55 19.68 -4.00
C ARG A 108 -8.02 20.72 -5.01
N ALA A 109 -9.04 21.51 -4.67
CA ALA A 109 -9.57 22.58 -5.52
C ALA A 109 -8.55 23.70 -5.78
N SER A 110 -7.66 23.95 -4.81
CA SER A 110 -6.62 24.98 -4.92
C SER A 110 -5.41 24.57 -5.79
N ARG A 111 -5.31 23.28 -6.18
CA ARG A 111 -4.22 22.81 -7.03
C ARG A 111 -4.32 23.35 -8.45
N LYS A 112 -3.15 23.53 -9.07
CA LYS A 112 -2.99 24.06 -10.43
C LYS A 112 -3.76 23.29 -11.51
N GLU A 113 -4.01 21.99 -11.28
CA GLU A 113 -4.75 21.12 -12.20
C GLU A 113 -6.27 21.29 -12.12
N GLY A 114 -6.78 22.07 -11.14
CA GLY A 114 -8.20 22.43 -11.05
C GLY A 114 -9.12 21.25 -10.79
N PHE A 115 -8.84 20.45 -9.75
CA PHE A 115 -9.74 19.36 -9.36
C PHE A 115 -11.08 19.94 -8.90
N ASN A 116 -12.18 19.53 -9.52
CA ASN A 116 -13.53 19.95 -9.10
C ASN A 116 -14.04 18.97 -8.01
N PRO A 117 -14.12 19.39 -6.73
CA PRO A 117 -14.61 18.52 -5.67
C PRO A 117 -16.15 18.39 -5.64
N GLY A 118 -16.87 19.07 -6.53
CA GLY A 118 -18.34 19.10 -6.55
C GLY A 118 -18.96 20.21 -5.69
N ALA A 119 -18.13 21.03 -5.04
CA ALA A 119 -18.51 22.22 -4.27
C ALA A 119 -17.58 23.38 -4.61
N THR A 120 -18.03 24.63 -4.42
CA THR A 120 -17.15 25.78 -4.63
C THR A 120 -16.17 25.92 -3.46
N SER A 121 -15.00 26.52 -3.70
CA SER A 121 -14.04 26.80 -2.63
C SER A 121 -14.63 27.68 -1.53
N ALA A 122 -15.60 28.55 -1.85
CA ALA A 122 -16.28 29.38 -0.87
C ALA A 122 -17.20 28.54 0.02
N ASP A 123 -18.00 27.63 -0.56
CA ASP A 123 -18.89 26.75 0.22
C ASP A 123 -18.08 25.83 1.15
N LEU A 124 -16.95 25.32 0.65
CA LEU A 124 -16.04 24.49 1.44
C LEU A 124 -15.42 25.27 2.61
N GLN A 125 -15.04 26.54 2.39
CA GLN A 125 -14.53 27.40 3.45
C GLN A 125 -15.60 27.69 4.51
N VAL A 126 -16.85 27.93 4.10
CA VAL A 126 -17.97 28.13 5.04
C VAL A 126 -18.17 26.88 5.91
N GLU A 127 -18.20 25.68 5.33
CA GLU A 127 -18.30 24.43 6.11
C GLU A 127 -17.14 24.30 7.10
N ILE A 128 -15.90 24.59 6.67
CA ILE A 128 -14.72 24.56 7.55
C ILE A 128 -14.89 25.54 8.72
N ASP A 129 -15.28 26.78 8.43
CA ASP A 129 -15.42 27.83 9.44
C ASP A 129 -16.56 27.53 10.43
N GLU A 130 -17.69 26.99 9.95
CA GLU A 130 -18.81 26.55 10.79
C GLU A 130 -18.40 25.40 11.72
N GLN A 131 -17.67 24.41 11.20
CA GLN A 131 -17.17 23.28 12.00
C GLN A 131 -16.15 23.75 13.05
N ILE A 132 -15.23 24.67 12.71
CA ILE A 132 -14.29 25.24 13.68
C ILE A 132 -15.01 26.05 14.76
N ALA A 133 -16.03 26.84 14.39
CA ALA A 133 -16.80 27.61 15.35
C ALA A 133 -17.56 26.72 16.34
N ALA A 134 -18.08 25.58 15.88
CA ALA A 134 -18.75 24.58 16.71
C ALA A 134 -17.76 23.73 17.54
N HIS A 135 -16.59 23.43 16.97
CA HIS A 135 -15.58 22.52 17.51
C HIS A 135 -14.17 23.09 17.35
N PRO A 136 -13.75 24.03 18.23
CA PRO A 136 -12.44 24.68 18.13
C PRO A 136 -11.25 23.72 18.18
N GLU A 137 -11.42 22.52 18.74
CA GLU A 137 -10.41 21.48 18.80
C GLU A 137 -10.09 20.81 17.44
N PHE A 138 -10.95 20.97 16.43
CA PHE A 138 -10.81 20.27 15.15
C PHE A 138 -9.52 20.63 14.40
N GLU A 139 -9.12 21.90 14.42
CA GLU A 139 -7.91 22.36 13.73
C GLU A 139 -6.65 21.72 14.33
N GLU A 140 -6.51 21.77 15.66
CA GLU A 140 -5.37 21.17 16.36
C GLU A 140 -5.29 19.65 16.13
N VAL A 141 -6.44 18.97 16.19
CA VAL A 141 -6.51 17.52 15.98
C VAL A 141 -6.18 17.15 14.54
N HIS A 142 -6.65 17.92 13.55
CA HIS A 142 -6.30 17.71 12.16
C HIS A 142 -4.81 17.93 11.89
N ASP A 143 -4.20 18.98 12.43
CA ASP A 143 -2.77 19.24 12.25
C ASP A 143 -1.93 18.12 12.85
N LYS A 144 -2.29 17.63 14.04
CA LYS A 144 -1.68 16.44 14.63
C LYS A 144 -1.88 15.22 13.73
N LEU A 145 -3.05 15.03 13.13
CA LEU A 145 -3.32 13.91 12.22
C LEU A 145 -2.41 13.97 10.99
N GLN A 146 -2.18 15.16 10.40
CA GLN A 146 -1.25 15.32 9.28
C GLN A 146 0.20 15.00 9.68
N VAL A 147 0.62 15.39 10.89
CA VAL A 147 1.94 15.02 11.43
C VAL A 147 2.05 13.51 11.63
N TRP A 148 1.04 12.87 12.23
CA TRP A 148 1.02 11.41 12.42
C TRP A 148 1.05 10.65 11.09
N LEU A 149 0.32 11.13 10.08
CA LEU A 149 0.35 10.60 8.72
C LEU A 149 1.74 10.73 8.09
N LYS A 150 2.42 11.86 8.31
CA LYS A 150 3.79 12.06 7.86
C LYS A 150 4.74 11.09 8.56
N GLN A 151 4.58 10.87 9.87
CA GLN A 151 5.39 9.91 10.63
C GLN A 151 5.26 8.48 10.06
N ALA A 152 4.05 8.05 9.71
CA ALA A 152 3.84 6.75 9.06
C ALA A 152 4.52 6.66 7.69
N ARG A 153 4.50 7.76 6.90
CA ARG A 153 5.19 7.86 5.61
C ARG A 153 6.72 7.83 5.76
N ASP A 154 7.25 8.62 6.70
CA ASP A 154 8.68 8.64 7.01
C ASP A 154 9.17 7.27 7.47
N TRP A 155 8.37 6.57 8.30
CA TRP A 155 8.66 5.20 8.69
C TRP A 155 8.74 4.27 7.49
N ALA A 156 7.77 4.35 6.57
CA ALA A 156 7.74 3.52 5.38
C ALA A 156 8.94 3.80 4.45
N LYS A 157 9.38 5.06 4.33
CA LYS A 157 10.61 5.46 3.62
C LYS A 157 11.86 4.89 4.28
N GLU A 158 11.96 4.98 5.61
CA GLU A 158 13.10 4.45 6.37
C GLU A 158 13.19 2.92 6.20
N ARG A 159 12.03 2.25 6.19
CA ARG A 159 11.94 0.79 6.09
C ARG A 159 12.32 0.26 4.71
N SER A 160 12.01 1.00 3.65
CA SER A 160 12.25 0.59 2.27
C SER A 160 12.59 1.79 1.36
N PRO A 161 13.82 1.85 0.83
CA PRO A 161 14.21 2.85 -0.18
C PRO A 161 13.36 2.79 -1.44
N SER A 162 12.88 1.61 -1.85
CA SER A 162 12.04 1.47 -3.04
C SER A 162 10.64 2.09 -2.89
N MET A 163 10.17 2.28 -1.65
CA MET A 163 8.92 2.99 -1.36
C MET A 163 9.09 4.51 -1.41
N ALA A 164 10.30 5.05 -1.24
CA ALA A 164 10.51 6.49 -1.11
C ALA A 164 9.97 7.31 -2.28
N PRO A 165 10.22 6.96 -3.57
CA PRO A 165 9.69 7.73 -4.70
C PRO A 165 8.16 7.73 -4.77
N ILE A 166 7.50 6.65 -4.30
CA ILE A 166 6.04 6.56 -4.26
C ILE A 166 5.50 7.48 -3.16
N ILE A 167 6.14 7.46 -1.99
CA ILE A 167 5.75 8.28 -0.85
C ILE A 167 6.02 9.76 -1.09
N ASP A 168 7.13 10.12 -1.74
CA ASP A 168 7.43 11.49 -2.14
C ASP A 168 6.34 12.07 -3.04
N ARG A 169 5.82 11.29 -4.00
CA ARG A 169 4.66 11.70 -4.82
C ARG A 169 3.39 11.91 -4.00
N PHE A 170 3.19 11.13 -2.94
CA PHE A 170 2.06 11.38 -2.03
C PHE A 170 2.27 12.65 -1.20
N GLU A 171 3.50 12.98 -0.83
CA GLU A 171 3.83 14.21 -0.09
C GLU A 171 3.77 15.46 -0.97
N GLU A 172 4.14 15.37 -2.24
CA GLU A 172 3.93 16.43 -3.24
C GLU A 172 2.45 16.76 -3.40
N ALA A 173 1.57 15.79 -3.15
CA ALA A 173 0.14 16.03 -3.11
C ALA A 173 -0.29 16.85 -1.87
N GLY A 174 0.53 17.04 -0.85
CA GLY A 174 0.20 17.82 0.36
C GLY A 174 -0.78 17.08 1.27
N GLU A 175 -1.90 17.72 1.66
CA GLU A 175 -2.91 17.09 2.52
C GLU A 175 -3.46 15.81 1.87
N TYR A 176 -3.18 14.67 2.50
CA TYR A 176 -3.52 13.36 1.98
C TYR A 176 -4.26 12.53 3.02
N LEU A 177 -5.56 12.34 2.77
CA LEU A 177 -6.39 11.34 3.39
C LEU A 177 -6.92 10.39 2.32
N THR A 178 -7.05 9.12 2.68
CA THR A 178 -7.51 8.10 1.75
C THR A 178 -9.02 8.08 1.73
N LEU A 179 -9.59 8.43 0.58
CA LEU A 179 -11.02 8.37 0.35
C LEU A 179 -11.33 7.09 -0.41
N ARG A 180 -11.97 6.13 0.26
CA ARG A 180 -12.58 4.97 -0.38
C ARG A 180 -14.10 5.16 -0.40
N ARG A 181 -14.74 4.67 -1.45
CA ARG A 181 -16.20 4.68 -1.56
C ARG A 181 -16.75 3.33 -1.15
N ASP A 182 -17.92 3.34 -0.53
CA ASP A 182 -18.70 2.14 -0.28
C ASP A 182 -19.36 1.69 -1.58
N ILE A 183 -18.74 0.74 -2.27
CA ILE A 183 -19.26 0.23 -3.53
C ILE A 183 -20.04 -1.04 -3.21
N ASP A 184 -21.38 -0.99 -3.31
CA ASP A 184 -22.22 -2.18 -3.16
C ASP A 184 -21.81 -3.23 -4.20
N PRO A 185 -21.28 -4.39 -3.77
CA PRO A 185 -20.86 -5.45 -4.67
C PRO A 185 -21.98 -5.96 -5.57
N LYS A 186 -23.25 -5.82 -5.16
CA LYS A 186 -24.43 -6.23 -5.93
C LYS A 186 -24.74 -5.30 -7.10
N LEU A 187 -24.24 -4.07 -7.05
CA LEU A 187 -24.36 -3.10 -8.15
C LEU A 187 -23.24 -3.25 -9.18
N LEU A 188 -22.28 -4.14 -8.94
CA LEU A 188 -21.23 -4.44 -9.91
C LEU A 188 -21.77 -5.37 -11.01
N PRO A 189 -21.53 -5.06 -12.29
CA PRO A 189 -21.81 -6.00 -13.37
C PRO A 189 -21.11 -7.34 -13.12
N ALA A 190 -21.81 -8.45 -13.40
CA ALA A 190 -21.23 -9.79 -13.27
C ALA A 190 -19.95 -9.91 -14.11
N GLY A 191 -18.83 -10.30 -13.48
CA GLY A 191 -17.53 -10.49 -14.14
C GLY A 191 -16.49 -9.40 -13.92
N VAL A 192 -16.83 -8.31 -13.22
CA VAL A 192 -15.85 -7.26 -12.85
C VAL A 192 -14.89 -7.80 -11.78
N LYS A 193 -13.64 -8.08 -12.17
CA LYS A 193 -12.55 -8.45 -11.24
C LYS A 193 -12.20 -7.26 -10.34
N THR A 194 -11.76 -7.53 -9.12
CA THR A 194 -11.40 -6.55 -8.07
C THR A 194 -10.43 -5.45 -8.50
N ARG A 195 -9.59 -5.70 -9.52
CA ARG A 195 -8.65 -4.70 -10.07
C ARG A 195 -9.36 -3.53 -10.78
N THR A 196 -10.58 -3.73 -11.26
CA THR A 196 -11.38 -2.72 -11.98
C THR A 196 -12.17 -1.80 -11.03
N LEU A 197 -12.35 -2.20 -9.76
CA LEU A 197 -12.99 -1.36 -8.72
C LEU A 197 -12.21 -0.06 -8.45
N GLY A 198 -10.88 -0.10 -8.53
CA GLY A 198 -10.03 1.10 -8.39
C GLY A 198 -10.15 2.10 -9.56
N ARG A 199 -10.69 1.68 -10.71
CA ARG A 199 -11.05 2.57 -11.83
C ARG A 199 -12.49 3.10 -11.70
N LEU A 200 -13.42 2.30 -11.15
CA LEU A 200 -14.80 2.72 -10.89
C LEU A 200 -14.94 3.76 -9.77
N SER A 201 -13.99 3.83 -8.83
CA SER A 201 -13.93 4.89 -7.81
C SER A 201 -13.58 6.28 -8.37
N LYS A 202 -13.12 6.38 -9.62
CA LYS A 202 -12.75 7.65 -10.29
C LYS A 202 -13.87 8.25 -11.14
N GLY A 203 -14.91 7.49 -11.49
CA GLY A 203 -16.10 8.03 -12.14
C GLY A 203 -17.09 8.54 -11.08
N GLY A 204 -17.73 9.69 -11.30
CA GLY A 204 -18.74 10.22 -10.39
C GLY A 204 -19.83 9.17 -10.13
N SER A 205 -19.86 8.62 -8.92
CA SER A 205 -20.87 7.64 -8.51
C SER A 205 -21.49 8.13 -7.21
N TRP A 206 -22.80 7.94 -7.10
CA TRP A 206 -23.68 8.29 -5.98
C TRP A 206 -23.37 7.53 -4.68
N ALA A 207 -22.28 6.76 -4.65
CA ALA A 207 -21.86 5.98 -3.51
C ALA A 207 -21.25 6.87 -2.42
N GLY A 208 -21.68 6.67 -1.18
CA GLY A 208 -21.12 7.36 -0.03
C GLY A 208 -19.63 7.08 0.14
N TYR A 209 -18.90 8.04 0.72
CA TYR A 209 -17.54 7.77 1.18
C TYR A 209 -17.61 6.94 2.46
N LEU A 210 -16.70 5.96 2.56
CA LEU A 210 -16.41 5.31 3.84
C LEU A 210 -15.80 6.34 4.79
N ASP A 211 -15.89 6.09 6.09
CA ASP A 211 -15.35 7.00 7.10
C ASP A 211 -13.85 7.29 6.81
N PRO A 212 -13.49 8.55 6.51
CA PRO A 212 -12.13 8.91 6.11
C PRO A 212 -11.09 8.63 7.21
N ILE A 213 -11.48 8.64 8.49
CA ILE A 213 -10.60 8.37 9.63
C ILE A 213 -10.30 6.87 9.71
N GLU A 214 -11.32 6.03 9.53
CA GLU A 214 -11.13 4.57 9.49
C GLU A 214 -10.29 4.15 8.29
N GLN A 215 -10.59 4.72 7.11
CA GLN A 215 -9.82 4.47 5.89
C GLN A 215 -8.36 4.91 6.02
N THR A 216 -8.10 5.95 6.81
CA THR A 216 -6.74 6.39 7.15
C THR A 216 -5.99 5.33 7.95
N GLY A 217 -6.58 4.79 9.02
CA GLY A 217 -5.97 3.71 9.80
C GLY A 217 -5.69 2.46 8.97
N ILE A 218 -6.66 2.04 8.14
CA ILE A 218 -6.50 0.90 7.21
C ILE A 218 -5.34 1.17 6.23
N THR A 219 -5.31 2.35 5.62
CA THR A 219 -4.29 2.67 4.62
C THR A 219 -2.90 2.76 5.24
N VAL A 220 -2.77 3.34 6.43
CA VAL A 220 -1.50 3.33 7.16
C VAL A 220 -1.06 1.91 7.47
N SER A 221 -1.95 1.06 7.97
CA SER A 221 -1.62 -0.35 8.24
C SER A 221 -1.13 -1.09 6.98
N MET A 222 -1.82 -0.91 5.85
CA MET A 222 -1.41 -1.48 4.56
C MET A 222 -0.06 -0.91 4.10
N MET A 223 0.17 0.39 4.24
CA MET A 223 1.41 1.06 3.84
C MET A 223 2.60 0.56 4.66
N LEU A 224 2.46 0.47 5.99
CA LEU A 224 3.52 -0.03 6.87
C LEU A 224 3.87 -1.48 6.51
N LYS A 225 2.87 -2.33 6.29
CA LYS A 225 3.06 -3.71 5.85
C LYS A 225 3.76 -3.78 4.48
N MET A 226 3.29 -3.01 3.50
CA MET A 226 3.93 -2.93 2.18
C MET A 226 5.41 -2.50 2.29
N ALA A 227 5.71 -1.55 3.17
CA ALA A 227 7.08 -1.09 3.39
C ALA A 227 7.95 -2.16 4.06
N GLU A 228 7.40 -3.00 4.94
CA GLU A 228 8.12 -4.15 5.50
C GLU A 228 8.47 -5.17 4.42
N THR A 229 7.48 -5.60 3.65
CA THR A 229 7.67 -6.54 2.54
C THR A 229 8.70 -5.99 1.56
N LYS A 230 8.56 -4.72 1.17
CA LYS A 230 9.51 -4.06 0.27
C LYS A 230 10.90 -3.90 0.88
N GLY A 231 11.01 -3.65 2.18
CA GLY A 231 12.30 -3.60 2.86
C GLY A 231 13.03 -4.94 2.87
N ILE A 232 12.29 -6.05 2.98
CA ILE A 232 12.86 -7.40 2.87
C ILE A 232 13.29 -7.68 1.42
N GLN A 233 12.47 -7.32 0.43
CA GLN A 233 12.84 -7.40 -0.99
C GLN A 233 14.08 -6.56 -1.33
N ASP A 234 14.19 -5.35 -0.78
CA ASP A 234 15.35 -4.48 -0.94
C ASP A 234 16.61 -5.10 -0.34
N ALA A 235 16.50 -5.79 0.80
CA ALA A 235 17.60 -6.54 1.40
C ALA A 235 18.01 -7.75 0.55
N VAL A 236 17.05 -8.52 0.02
CA VAL A 236 17.33 -9.62 -0.90
C VAL A 236 18.02 -9.11 -2.17
N ALA A 237 17.56 -8.00 -2.74
CA ALA A 237 18.21 -7.36 -3.89
C ALA A 237 19.63 -6.88 -3.54
N ALA A 238 19.83 -6.28 -2.36
CA ALA A 238 21.15 -5.86 -1.90
C ALA A 238 22.11 -7.06 -1.76
N MET A 239 21.65 -8.18 -1.21
CA MET A 239 22.40 -9.44 -1.18
C MET A 239 22.74 -9.91 -2.60
N ALA A 240 21.78 -9.92 -3.53
CA ALA A 240 21.95 -10.37 -4.90
C ALA A 240 22.96 -9.54 -5.71
N ARG A 241 23.16 -8.27 -5.36
CA ARG A 241 24.13 -7.36 -6.01
C ARG A 241 25.58 -7.61 -5.57
N ARG A 242 25.82 -8.40 -4.52
CA ARG A 242 27.16 -8.56 -3.95
C ARG A 242 28.11 -9.29 -4.90
N PRO A 243 29.16 -8.62 -5.43
CA PRO A 243 30.07 -9.24 -6.39
C PRO A 243 31.05 -10.21 -5.72
N ASP A 244 31.21 -10.12 -4.40
CA ASP A 244 32.13 -10.92 -3.59
C ASP A 244 31.56 -12.30 -3.20
N ILE A 245 30.27 -12.54 -3.46
CA ILE A 245 29.59 -13.80 -3.10
C ILE A 245 29.30 -14.60 -4.37
N ARG A 246 29.88 -15.80 -4.47
CA ARG A 246 29.64 -16.69 -5.60
C ARG A 246 28.38 -17.52 -5.38
N GLY A 247 27.63 -17.81 -6.45
CA GLY A 247 26.48 -18.72 -6.39
C GLY A 247 25.13 -18.09 -6.03
N LEU A 248 25.06 -16.76 -5.85
CA LEU A 248 23.79 -16.06 -5.55
C LEU A 248 22.71 -16.22 -6.63
N GLY A 249 23.10 -16.47 -7.89
CA GLY A 249 22.15 -16.74 -8.98
C GLY A 249 21.27 -17.99 -8.76
N ALA A 250 21.67 -18.90 -7.87
CA ALA A 250 20.84 -20.03 -7.44
C ALA A 250 19.69 -19.61 -6.51
N TRP A 251 19.63 -18.34 -6.11
CA TRP A 251 18.60 -17.78 -5.24
C TRP A 251 17.81 -16.67 -5.95
N VAL A 252 18.54 -15.67 -6.46
CA VAL A 252 17.98 -14.47 -7.08
C VAL A 252 18.94 -13.97 -8.16
N VAL A 253 18.39 -13.56 -9.31
CA VAL A 253 19.17 -13.09 -10.46
C VAL A 253 18.65 -11.73 -10.91
N PRO A 254 19.51 -10.71 -11.06
CA PRO A 254 19.12 -9.46 -11.72
C PRO A 254 18.81 -9.73 -13.19
N ILE A 255 17.70 -9.21 -13.67
CA ILE A 255 17.23 -9.38 -15.05
C ILE A 255 16.96 -8.01 -15.69
N GLU A 256 16.94 -7.98 -17.03
CA GLU A 256 16.37 -6.86 -17.74
C GLU A 256 14.86 -6.76 -17.47
N VAL A 257 14.26 -5.59 -17.73
CA VAL A 257 12.83 -5.35 -17.50
C VAL A 257 12.02 -6.43 -18.20
N PRO A 258 11.42 -7.37 -17.45
CA PRO A 258 10.68 -8.43 -18.09
C PRO A 258 9.39 -7.82 -18.60
N THR A 259 9.00 -8.18 -19.81
CA THR A 259 7.93 -7.47 -20.50
C THR A 259 6.80 -8.44 -20.81
N GLU A 260 5.63 -8.19 -20.25
CA GLU A 260 4.38 -8.87 -20.62
C GLU A 260 3.63 -8.03 -21.65
N ILE A 261 3.12 -8.70 -22.68
CA ILE A 261 2.28 -8.08 -23.70
C ILE A 261 0.84 -8.17 -23.21
N HIS A 262 0.28 -7.04 -22.77
CA HIS A 262 -1.15 -6.95 -22.56
C HIS A 262 -1.82 -6.46 -23.83
N LYS A 263 -2.64 -7.33 -24.41
CA LYS A 263 -3.66 -6.91 -25.37
C LYS A 263 -4.90 -6.54 -24.56
N GLU A 264 -5.11 -5.26 -24.29
CA GLU A 264 -6.46 -4.82 -23.92
C GLU A 264 -7.40 -5.08 -25.11
N TYR A 265 -8.69 -5.30 -24.84
CA TYR A 265 -9.68 -5.36 -25.92
C TYR A 265 -9.59 -4.05 -26.68
N ALA A 266 -9.19 -4.11 -27.97
CA ALA A 266 -9.00 -2.93 -28.82
C ALA A 266 -10.18 -1.96 -28.78
N GLN A 267 -11.38 -2.47 -28.49
CA GLN A 267 -12.58 -1.70 -28.20
C GLN A 267 -12.43 -0.67 -27.08
N THR A 268 -11.81 -0.99 -25.94
CA THR A 268 -11.70 -0.06 -24.80
C THR A 268 -10.74 1.10 -25.09
N ALA A 269 -9.63 0.83 -25.79
CA ALA A 269 -8.70 1.86 -26.23
C ALA A 269 -9.30 2.76 -27.34
N VAL A 270 -10.02 2.15 -28.29
CA VAL A 270 -10.76 2.86 -29.34
C VAL A 270 -11.86 3.73 -28.75
N GLU A 271 -12.65 3.23 -27.79
CA GLU A 271 -13.67 4.00 -27.08
C GLU A 271 -13.08 5.18 -26.29
N ALA A 272 -11.92 5.01 -25.67
CA ALA A 272 -11.23 6.08 -24.97
C ALA A 272 -10.72 7.18 -25.92
N LEU A 273 -10.20 6.81 -27.09
CA LEU A 273 -9.75 7.74 -28.13
C LEU A 273 -10.93 8.49 -28.76
N GLN A 274 -12.05 7.80 -29.03
CA GLN A 274 -13.29 8.43 -29.51
C GLN A 274 -13.86 9.42 -28.49
N ARG A 275 -13.80 9.11 -27.18
CA ARG A 275 -14.19 10.05 -26.12
C ARG A 275 -13.31 11.30 -26.04
N LEU A 276 -12.07 11.21 -26.52
CA LEU A 276 -11.15 12.34 -26.64
C LEU A 276 -11.30 13.09 -27.97
N GLY A 277 -12.31 12.75 -28.79
CA GLY A 277 -12.61 13.39 -30.06
C GLY A 277 -11.68 12.98 -31.20
N ILE A 278 -10.92 11.90 -31.03
CA ILE A 278 -10.05 11.37 -32.08
C ILE A 278 -10.87 10.42 -32.94
N GLU A 279 -10.95 10.70 -34.24
CA GLU A 279 -11.61 9.81 -35.20
C GLU A 279 -10.77 8.54 -35.39
N THR A 280 -11.34 7.39 -35.01
CA THR A 280 -10.68 6.07 -35.10
C THR A 280 -11.29 5.19 -36.20
N ALA A 281 -12.17 5.76 -37.02
CA ALA A 281 -12.92 5.03 -38.05
C ALA A 281 -11.99 4.46 -39.13
N ASP A 282 -10.87 5.14 -39.39
CA ASP A 282 -9.91 4.81 -40.44
C ASP A 282 -8.78 3.86 -39.98
N LEU A 283 -8.73 3.51 -38.68
CA LEU A 283 -7.72 2.57 -38.19
C LEU A 283 -8.08 1.15 -38.68
N THR A 284 -7.12 0.49 -39.32
CA THR A 284 -7.19 -0.94 -39.63
C THR A 284 -7.21 -1.77 -38.35
N ASP A 285 -7.69 -3.02 -38.40
CA ASP A 285 -7.72 -3.89 -37.21
C ASP A 285 -6.31 -4.19 -36.66
N GLU A 286 -5.29 -4.16 -37.53
CA GLU A 286 -3.88 -4.26 -37.15
C GLU A 286 -3.40 -3.00 -36.41
N GLU A 287 -3.76 -1.79 -36.88
CA GLU A 287 -3.43 -0.53 -36.21
C GLU A 287 -4.17 -0.37 -34.87
N LYS A 288 -5.45 -0.78 -34.80
CA LYS A 288 -6.21 -0.85 -33.55
C LYS A 288 -5.56 -1.80 -32.54
N THR A 289 -5.01 -2.92 -33.01
CA THR A 289 -4.27 -3.89 -32.18
C THR A 289 -2.93 -3.31 -31.72
N LEU A 290 -2.23 -2.56 -32.57
CA LEU A 290 -0.97 -1.89 -32.23
C LEU A 290 -1.18 -0.81 -31.16
N VAL A 291 -2.25 -0.01 -31.30
CA VAL A 291 -2.65 1.04 -30.34
C VAL A 291 -3.07 0.43 -28.98
N ALA A 292 -3.65 -0.77 -28.99
CA ALA A 292 -4.10 -1.48 -27.78
C ALA A 292 -3.02 -2.38 -27.14
N THR A 293 -1.82 -2.42 -27.72
CA THR A 293 -0.70 -3.18 -27.17
C THR A 293 0.15 -2.24 -26.33
N PHE A 294 0.06 -2.39 -25.01
CA PHE A 294 1.01 -1.78 -24.11
C PHE A 294 1.80 -2.85 -23.36
N PHE A 295 3.08 -2.56 -23.20
CA PHE A 295 4.02 -3.39 -22.50
C PHE A 295 3.97 -2.99 -21.02
N THR A 296 3.59 -3.91 -20.14
CA THR A 296 3.81 -3.72 -18.71
C THR A 296 4.91 -4.65 -18.25
N PRO A 297 5.59 -4.30 -17.16
CA PRO A 297 6.52 -5.24 -16.59
C PRO A 297 5.85 -6.54 -16.18
N ALA A 298 6.49 -7.67 -16.47
CA ALA A 298 6.01 -8.98 -16.10
C ALA A 298 6.04 -9.15 -14.58
N THR A 299 5.05 -9.86 -14.04
CA THR A 299 5.06 -10.24 -12.63
C THR A 299 5.64 -11.64 -12.42
N ASN A 300 5.71 -12.43 -13.48
CA ASN A 300 6.32 -13.76 -13.51
C ASN A 300 7.01 -14.02 -14.86
N ILE A 301 8.05 -14.85 -14.87
CA ILE A 301 8.71 -15.37 -16.07
C ILE A 301 8.80 -16.88 -15.93
N ASP A 302 8.19 -17.65 -16.84
CA ASP A 302 8.21 -19.11 -16.82
C ASP A 302 7.74 -19.73 -15.47
N GLY A 303 6.76 -19.08 -14.83
CA GLY A 303 6.25 -19.47 -13.52
C GLY A 303 7.14 -19.07 -12.34
N GLN A 304 8.26 -18.40 -12.60
CA GLN A 304 9.13 -17.84 -11.58
C GLN A 304 8.75 -16.37 -11.29
N PRO A 305 8.55 -16.04 -10.01
CA PRO A 305 8.20 -14.69 -9.59
C PRO A 305 9.30 -13.66 -9.83
N VAL A 306 8.87 -12.44 -10.12
CA VAL A 306 9.75 -11.28 -10.29
C VAL A 306 9.36 -10.17 -9.34
N PHE A 307 10.36 -9.54 -8.73
CA PHE A 307 10.16 -8.32 -7.93
C PHE A 307 11.05 -7.18 -8.38
N THR A 308 10.71 -5.98 -7.91
CA THR A 308 11.46 -4.75 -8.15
C THR A 308 12.04 -4.18 -6.86
N SER A 309 13.25 -3.64 -6.99
CA SER A 309 13.94 -2.88 -5.94
C SER A 309 14.59 -1.64 -6.55
N VAL A 310 14.73 -0.57 -5.77
CA VAL A 310 15.49 0.62 -6.18
C VAL A 310 16.92 0.46 -5.71
N ASN A 311 17.87 0.53 -6.64
CA ASN A 311 19.28 0.53 -6.30
C ASN A 311 19.65 1.87 -5.62
N PRO A 312 20.10 1.86 -4.35
CA PRO A 312 20.38 3.09 -3.62
C PRO A 312 21.57 3.87 -4.19
N GLU A 313 22.49 3.22 -4.90
CA GLU A 313 23.67 3.87 -5.49
C GLU A 313 23.33 4.60 -6.79
N THR A 314 22.44 4.04 -7.60
CA THR A 314 22.09 4.59 -8.92
C THR A 314 20.75 5.31 -8.96
N GLY A 315 19.89 5.10 -7.95
CA GLY A 315 18.52 5.58 -7.89
C GLY A 315 17.57 4.92 -8.91
N LYS A 316 18.04 3.90 -9.64
CA LYS A 316 17.25 3.23 -10.69
C LYS A 316 16.52 2.01 -10.17
N ALA A 317 15.33 1.77 -10.71
CA ALA A 317 14.60 0.54 -10.48
C ALA A 317 15.28 -0.62 -11.22
N GLU A 318 15.47 -1.73 -10.53
CA GLU A 318 16.05 -2.96 -11.04
C GLU A 318 15.07 -4.13 -10.82
N TRP A 319 15.15 -5.12 -11.68
CA TRP A 319 14.26 -6.28 -11.71
C TRP A 319 15.02 -7.53 -11.30
N PHE A 320 14.40 -8.36 -10.48
CA PHE A 320 15.03 -9.55 -9.90
C PHE A 320 14.11 -10.76 -10.09
N LEU A 321 14.62 -11.77 -10.79
CA LEU A 321 13.99 -13.08 -10.90
C LEU A 321 14.35 -13.91 -9.69
N VAL A 322 13.34 -14.46 -9.01
CA VAL A 322 13.57 -15.37 -7.88
C VAL A 322 13.62 -16.79 -8.39
N THR A 323 14.80 -17.40 -8.32
CA THR A 323 15.06 -18.73 -8.89
C THR A 323 14.68 -19.87 -7.94
N LYS A 324 14.55 -19.58 -6.64
CA LYS A 324 13.99 -20.50 -5.64
C LYS A 324 12.57 -20.08 -5.23
N PRO A 325 11.51 -20.82 -5.61
CA PRO A 325 10.12 -20.47 -5.28
C PRO A 325 9.88 -20.19 -3.79
N ALA A 326 10.51 -20.94 -2.89
CA ALA A 326 10.40 -20.75 -1.45
C ALA A 326 10.81 -19.34 -0.98
N VAL A 327 11.75 -18.68 -1.66
CA VAL A 327 12.14 -17.29 -1.33
C VAL A 327 10.98 -16.34 -1.60
N MET A 328 10.17 -16.60 -2.63
CA MET A 328 8.99 -15.79 -2.91
C MET A 328 7.79 -16.20 -2.08
N GLU A 329 7.63 -17.47 -1.73
CA GLU A 329 6.66 -17.88 -0.71
C GLU A 329 6.96 -17.16 0.63
N ALA A 330 8.24 -17.01 1.02
CA ALA A 330 8.62 -16.21 2.18
C ALA A 330 8.25 -14.72 2.05
N LEU A 331 8.39 -14.16 0.83
CA LEU A 331 8.08 -12.76 0.54
C LEU A 331 6.58 -12.50 0.39
N GLU A 332 5.82 -13.48 -0.09
CA GLU A 332 4.36 -13.47 -0.28
C GLU A 332 3.61 -13.88 0.99
N GLY A 333 4.16 -14.79 1.80
CA GLY A 333 3.65 -15.21 3.11
C GLY A 333 3.64 -14.08 4.13
N LEU A 334 4.43 -13.03 3.92
CA LEU A 334 4.28 -11.73 4.60
C LEU A 334 2.91 -11.06 4.33
N ASP A 335 2.09 -11.61 3.43
CA ASP A 335 0.74 -11.15 3.13
C ASP A 335 -0.37 -12.12 3.58
N PRO A 336 -0.82 -12.09 4.87
CA PRO A 336 -1.95 -12.88 5.33
C PRO A 336 -3.10 -11.98 5.76
N VAL A 337 -3.39 -10.92 4.99
CA VAL A 337 -4.66 -10.21 5.12
C VAL A 337 -5.33 -10.25 3.77
N ASP A 338 -6.15 -11.30 3.59
CA ASP A 338 -7.33 -11.20 2.74
C ASP A 338 -8.02 -9.89 3.12
N VAL A 339 -7.96 -8.88 2.26
CA VAL A 339 -8.62 -7.59 2.49
C VAL A 339 -10.11 -7.80 2.77
N ARG A 340 -10.68 -8.93 2.31
CA ARG A 340 -12.05 -9.38 2.62
C ARG A 340 -12.25 -9.87 4.06
N ALA A 341 -11.19 -10.17 4.80
CA ALA A 341 -11.26 -10.50 6.22
C ALA A 341 -11.44 -9.24 7.09
N LEU A 342 -10.95 -8.08 6.65
CA LEU A 342 -11.22 -6.78 7.27
C LEU A 342 -12.61 -6.24 6.90
N GLU A 343 -13.11 -6.52 5.69
CA GLU A 343 -14.50 -6.21 5.28
C GLU A 343 -15.57 -6.98 6.09
N ARG A 344 -15.19 -8.08 6.75
CA ARG A 344 -16.10 -8.81 7.67
C ARG A 344 -16.17 -8.19 9.07
N PHE A 345 -15.27 -7.27 9.43
CA PHE A 345 -15.32 -6.55 10.70
C PHE A 345 -16.19 -5.29 10.66
N THR A 346 -16.58 -4.83 9.47
CA THR A 346 -17.43 -3.65 9.26
C THR A 346 -18.89 -3.99 8.96
N MET A 347 -19.28 -5.26 9.01
CA MET A 347 -20.64 -5.73 8.71
C MET A 347 -21.33 -6.51 9.84
N ASP A 348 -20.91 -6.34 11.10
CA ASP A 348 -21.69 -6.78 12.27
C ASP A 348 -21.99 -5.62 13.23
#